data_AF-A0A3A5L5L5-F1
#
_entry.id   AF-A0A3A5L5L5-F1
#
_cell.length_a   1.000
_cell.length_b   1.000
_cell.length_c   1.000
_cell.angle_alpha   90.00
_cell.angle_beta   90.00
_cell.angle_gamma   90.00
#
_symmetry.space_group_name_H-M   'P 1'
#
loop_
_entity.id
_entity.type
_entity.pdbx_description
1 polymer ?
#
loop_
_entity_poly.entity_id
_entity_poly.type
_entity_poly.pdbx_seq_one_letter_code
_entity_poly.pdbx_strand_id
1 'polypeptide(L)' 'MIKTLRRWRTWIFNILAAVALALPEILQQLGGVYWGDIIPPKYLPYFTIAVVLANIWMRPRAAVLPDDDEANR' A
#
# COMPACT_ATOMS: atom_id res chain seq x y z
N MET A 1 17.02 10.31 12.00
CA MET A 1 15.65 10.73 11.69
C MET A 1 15.25 10.47 10.24
N ILE A 2 15.97 11.00 9.23
CA ILE A 2 15.67 10.78 7.80
C ILE A 2 15.79 9.29 7.37
N LYS A 3 16.81 8.58 7.86
CA LYS A 3 16.99 7.12 7.60
C LYS A 3 15.82 6.30 8.17
N THR A 4 15.39 6.60 9.40
CA THR A 4 14.25 5.96 10.07
C THR A 4 12.94 6.21 9.33
N LEU A 5 12.68 7.46 8.90
CA LEU A 5 11.48 7.81 8.14
C LEU A 5 11.41 7.08 6.78
N ARG A 6 12.56 6.93 6.09
CA ARG A 6 12.66 6.14 4.84
C ARG A 6 12.31 4.67 5.06
N ARG A 7 12.73 4.07 6.19
CA ARG A 7 12.40 2.68 6.54
C ARG A 7 10.92 2.50 6.84
N TRP A 8 10.31 3.41 7.60
CA TRP A 8 8.87 3.35 7.95
C TRP A 8 7.95 3.64 6.77
N ARG A 9 8.36 4.48 5.82
CA ARG A 9 7.58 4.78 4.61
C ARG A 9 7.14 3.49 3.92
N THR A 10 8.06 2.55 3.72
CA THR A 10 7.79 1.24 3.11
C THR A 10 6.67 0.47 3.81
N TRP A 11 6.76 0.36 5.14
CA TRP A 11 5.76 -0.33 5.94
C TRP A 11 4.40 0.34 5.86
N ILE A 12 4.37 1.67 5.94
CA ILE A 12 3.14 2.46 5.84
C ILE A 12 2.45 2.23 4.49
N PHE A 13 3.19 2.27 3.37
CA PHE A 13 2.59 2.06 2.04
C PHE A 13 2.18 0.62 1.79
N ASN A 14 2.90 -0.36 2.34
CA ASN A 14 2.47 -1.76 2.28
C ASN A 14 1.18 -1.99 3.07
N ILE A 15 1.07 -1.42 4.28
CA ILE A 15 -0.16 -1.50 5.08
C ILE A 15 -1.31 -0.80 4.34
N LEU A 16 -1.10 0.39 3.79
CA LEU A 16 -2.12 1.11 3.04
C LEU A 16 -2.59 0.35 1.80
N ALA A 17 -1.67 -0.28 1.05
CA ALA A 17 -2.03 -1.10 -0.10
C ALA A 17 -2.77 -2.38 0.32
N ALA A 18 -2.33 -3.04 1.39
CA ALA A 18 -3.01 -4.20 1.95
C ALA A 18 -4.43 -3.85 2.41
N VAL A 19 -4.60 -2.70 3.09
CA VAL A 19 -5.92 -2.19 3.49
C VAL A 19 -6.76 -1.87 2.25
N ALA A 20 -6.24 -1.16 1.26
CA ALA A 20 -7.01 -0.80 0.07
C ALA A 20 -7.52 -2.02 -0.72
N LEU A 21 -6.81 -3.15 -0.66
CA LEU A 21 -7.18 -4.41 -1.31
C LEU A 21 -8.08 -5.30 -0.44
N ALA A 22 -7.85 -5.39 0.87
CA ALA A 22 -8.58 -6.28 1.78
C ALA A 22 -9.83 -5.65 2.40
N LEU A 23 -9.83 -4.33 2.60
CA LEU A 23 -10.96 -3.59 3.17
C LEU A 23 -12.29 -3.78 2.42
N PRO A 24 -12.33 -3.85 1.06
CA PRO A 24 -13.56 -4.16 0.34
C PRO A 24 -14.20 -5.49 0.77
N GLU A 25 -13.39 -6.56 0.82
CA GLU A 25 -13.87 -7.90 1.21
C GLU A 25 -14.29 -7.94 2.69
N ILE A 26 -13.53 -7.28 3.57
CA ILE A 26 -13.86 -7.17 4.99
C ILE A 26 -15.20 -6.46 5.20
N LEU A 27 -15.43 -5.33 4.51
CA LEU A 27 -16.68 -4.57 4.66
C LEU A 27 -17.88 -5.28 4.03
N GLN A 28 -17.66 -6.02 2.95
CA GLN A 28 -18.68 -6.90 2.38
C GLN A 28 -19.06 -8.02 3.37
N GLN A 29 -18.09 -8.70 3.98
CA GLN A 29 -18.34 -9.79 4.93
C GLN A 29 -18.97 -9.31 6.24
N LEU A 30 -18.57 -8.15 6.76
CA LEU A 30 -19.03 -7.66 8.06
C LEU A 30 -20.34 -6.87 8.00
N GLY A 31 -20.63 -6.20 6.88
CA GLY A 31 -21.75 -5.25 6.80
C GLY A 31 -22.54 -5.27 5.49
N GLY A 32 -22.19 -6.16 4.55
CA GLY A 32 -22.85 -6.22 3.24
C GLY A 32 -22.63 -4.98 2.36
N VAL A 33 -21.64 -4.14 2.70
CA VAL A 33 -21.32 -2.93 1.95
C VAL A 33 -20.50 -3.31 0.73
N TYR A 34 -20.99 -2.99 -0.46
CA TYR A 34 -20.27 -3.24 -1.70
C TYR A 34 -19.37 -2.05 -2.02
N TRP A 35 -18.20 -2.33 -2.60
CA TRP A 35 -17.30 -1.26 -3.04
C TRP A 35 -17.94 -0.31 -4.06
N GLY A 36 -18.90 -0.81 -4.83
CA GLY A 36 -19.73 -0.01 -5.74
C GLY A 36 -20.56 1.08 -5.06
N ASP A 37 -20.84 0.93 -3.76
CA ASP A 37 -21.62 1.90 -2.97
C ASP A 37 -20.75 3.11 -2.55
N ILE A 38 -19.43 2.90 -2.43
CA ILE A 38 -18.47 3.94 -2.05
C ILE A 38 -17.81 4.55 -3.30
N ILE A 39 -17.44 3.69 -4.26
CA ILE A 39 -16.77 4.07 -5.50
C ILE A 39 -17.69 3.71 -6.66
N PRO A 40 -18.15 4.68 -7.48
CA PRO A 40 -18.99 4.38 -8.62
C PRO A 40 -18.36 3.30 -9.51
N PRO A 41 -19.14 2.32 -10.03
CA PRO A 41 -18.58 1.15 -10.73
C PRO A 41 -17.63 1.50 -11.89
N LYS A 42 -17.94 2.60 -12.61
CA LYS A 42 -17.10 3.12 -13.70
C LYS A 42 -15.69 3.53 -13.26
N TYR A 43 -15.48 3.84 -11.99
CA TYR A 43 -14.21 4.29 -11.42
C TYR A 43 -13.43 3.17 -10.72
N LEU A 44 -14.05 2.01 -10.46
CA LEU A 44 -13.37 0.88 -9.80
C LEU A 44 -12.07 0.46 -10.51
N PRO A 45 -12.01 0.33 -11.86
CA PRO A 45 -10.76 -0.04 -12.53
C PRO A 45 -9.65 0.99 -12.32
N TYR A 46 -10.00 2.28 -12.33
CA TYR A 46 -9.04 3.37 -12.11
C TYR A 46 -8.56 3.42 -10.67
N PHE A 47 -9.44 3.12 -9.69
CA PHE A 47 -9.05 2.99 -8.30
C PHE A 47 -8.05 1.85 -8.10
N THR A 48 -8.33 0.67 -8.65
CA THR A 48 -7.40 -0.47 -8.58
C THR A 48 -6.05 -0.14 -9.22
N ILE A 49 -6.06 0.48 -10.40
CA ILE A 49 -4.82 0.93 -11.07
C ILE A 49 -4.09 1.96 -10.21
N ALA A 50 -4.77 2.93 -9.61
CA ALA A 50 -4.16 3.94 -8.76
C ALA A 50 -3.51 3.31 -7.50
N VAL A 51 -4.15 2.32 -6.88
CA VAL A 51 -3.58 1.59 -5.74
C VAL A 51 -2.33 0.83 -6.16
N VAL A 52 -2.36 0.14 -7.31
CA VAL A 52 -1.20 -0.59 -7.84
C VAL A 52 -0.06 0.37 -8.20
N LEU A 53 -0.34 1.46 -8.91
CA LEU A 53 0.65 2.47 -9.27
C LEU A 53 1.25 3.15 -8.04
N ALA A 54 0.43 3.48 -7.04
CA ALA A 54 0.91 4.01 -5.77
C ALA A 54 1.80 3.00 -5.05
N ASN A 55 1.44 1.71 -5.04
CA ASN A 55 2.27 0.66 -4.45
C ASN A 55 3.61 0.52 -5.19
N ILE A 56 3.62 0.54 -6.53
CA ILE A 56 4.83 0.47 -7.35
C ILE A 56 5.71 1.71 -7.15
N TRP A 57 5.12 2.90 -7.16
CA TRP A 57 5.86 4.16 -6.99
C TRP A 57 6.47 4.27 -5.59
N MET A 58 5.75 3.76 -4.59
CA MET A 58 6.20 3.73 -3.21
C MET A 58 6.97 2.46 -2.85
N ARG A 59 7.18 1.56 -3.81
CA ARG A 59 7.97 0.34 -3.65
C ARG A 59 9.36 0.71 -3.13
N PRO A 60 9.82 0.07 -2.06
CA PRO A 60 11.13 0.38 -1.48
C PRO A 60 12.24 0.09 -2.49
N ARG A 61 13.14 1.06 -2.70
CA ARG A 61 14.52 0.75 -3.09
C ARG A 61 15.27 0.31 -1.82
N ALA A 62 16.29 -0.54 -2.00
CA ALA A 62 17.01 -1.29 -0.96
C ALA A 62 16.87 -0.70 0.45
N ALA A 63 16.23 -1.47 1.33
CA ALA A 63 16.09 -1.15 2.76
C ALA A 63 17.45 -1.04 3.47
N VAL A 64 18.45 -1.69 2.88
CA VAL A 64 19.86 -1.64 3.24
C VAL A 64 20.47 -0.40 2.60
N LEU A 65 20.78 0.60 3.41
CA LEU A 65 21.58 1.75 3.00
C LEU A 65 23.05 1.31 2.88
N PRO A 66 23.87 1.97 2.04
CA PRO A 66 25.29 1.62 1.89
C PRO A 66 26.09 1.62 3.19
N ASP A 67 25.64 2.39 4.20
CA ASP A 67 26.27 2.47 5.51
C ASP A 67 25.66 1.52 6.56
N ASP A 68 24.65 0.70 6.21
CA ASP A 68 24.05 -0.23 7.16
C ASP A 68 24.97 -1.46 7.34
N ASP A 69 25.11 -1.99 8.56
CA ASP A 69 25.96 -3.18 8.84
C ASP A 69 25.53 -4.41 8.02
N GLU A 70 24.25 -4.49 7.66
CA GLU A 70 23.67 -5.52 6.77
C GLU A 70 24.15 -5.40 5.32
N ALA A 71 24.72 -4.26 4.91
CA ALA A 71 25.26 -4.02 3.57
C ALA A 71 26.66 -4.61 3.36
N ASN A 72 27.41 -4.80 4.45
CA ASN A 72 28.80 -5.24 4.44
C ASN A 72 28.97 -6.74 4.78
N ARG A 73 27.88 -7.52 4.71
CA ARG A 73 27.84 -8.94 5.09
C ARG A 73 27.71 -9.85 3.89
#